data_AF-A0A383CZG9-F1
#
_entry.id   AF-A0A383CZG9-F1
#
_cell.length_a   1.000
_cell.length_b   1.000
_cell.length_c   1.000
_cell.angle_alpha   90.00
_cell.angle_beta   90.00
_cell.angle_gamma   90.00
#
_symmetry.space_group_name_H-M   'P 1'
#
loop_
_entity.id
_entity.type
_entity.pdbx_description
1 polymer ?
#
loop_
_entity_poly.entity_id
_entity_poly.type
_entity_poly.pdbx_seq_one_letter_code
_entity_poly.pdbx_strand_id
1 'polypeptide(L)'
;MESYLQKGMKILDVGAGGGEMLYLLGKKGCEASGIEPNNGYANYATEQYGVDIQVGFAEDADFNPNTFDAILLFHVLEHMEE
;
A
#
# COMPACT_ATOMS: atom_id res chain seq x y z
N MET A 1 -14.50 20.15 0.85
CA MET A 1 -14.10 19.02 -0.01
C MET A 1 -14.34 17.77 0.81
N GLU A 2 -15.22 16.89 0.36
CA GLU A 2 -15.49 15.64 1.08
C GLU A 2 -14.30 14.69 0.92
N SER A 3 -13.97 13.98 2.00
CA SER A 3 -12.94 12.94 1.97
C SER A 3 -13.54 11.68 1.35
N TYR A 4 -12.97 11.22 0.25
CA TYR A 4 -13.28 9.89 -0.30
C TYR A 4 -12.72 8.75 0.57
N LEU A 5 -11.82 9.07 1.49
CA LEU A 5 -11.31 8.12 2.48
C LEU A 5 -12.21 8.11 3.72
N GLN A 6 -12.72 6.93 4.05
CA GLN A 6 -13.55 6.66 5.21
C GLN A 6 -12.82 5.71 6.17
N LYS A 7 -13.11 5.83 7.47
CA LYS A 7 -12.57 4.93 8.49
C LYS A 7 -13.04 3.50 8.22
N GLY A 8 -12.14 2.53 8.34
CA GLY A 8 -12.38 1.12 8.11
C GLY A 8 -12.29 0.69 6.64
N MET A 9 -12.04 1.61 5.70
CA MET A 9 -11.78 1.22 4.32
C MET A 9 -10.51 0.38 4.22
N LYS A 10 -10.58 -0.69 3.43
CA LYS A 10 -9.45 -1.53 3.06
C LYS A 10 -8.77 -0.95 1.85
N ILE A 11 -7.51 -0.56 2.00
CA ILE A 11 -6.75 0.12 0.95
C ILE A 11 -5.48 -0.65 0.67
N LEU A 12 -5.24 -0.94 -0.60
CA LEU A 12 -3.97 -1.45 -1.09
C LEU A 12 -3.15 -0.29 -1.67
N ASP A 13 -1.91 -0.13 -1.23
CA ASP A 13 -0.94 0.76 -1.88
C ASP A 13 0.06 -0.09 -2.67
N VAL A 14 0.00 -0.01 -3.99
CA VAL A 14 0.95 -0.69 -4.88
C VAL A 14 2.17 0.20 -5.03
N GLY A 15 3.38 -0.35 -4.90
CA GLY A 15 4.62 0.43 -4.84
C GLY A 15 4.70 1.28 -3.58
N ALA A 16 4.44 0.67 -2.43
CA ALA A 16 4.28 1.35 -1.15
C ALA A 16 5.57 2.02 -0.62
N GLY A 17 6.73 1.77 -1.25
CA GLY A 17 7.98 2.46 -0.95
C GLY A 17 8.34 2.39 0.54
N GLY A 18 8.69 3.54 1.13
CA GLY A 18 9.03 3.66 2.54
C GLY A 18 7.86 3.44 3.52
N GLY A 19 6.63 3.24 3.02
CA GLY A 19 5.44 2.94 3.84
C GLY A 19 4.77 4.16 4.47
N GLU A 20 5.17 5.38 4.10
CA GLU A 20 4.62 6.62 4.66
C GLU A 20 3.12 6.76 4.36
N MET A 21 2.68 6.36 3.16
CA MET A 21 1.27 6.40 2.78
C MET A 21 0.45 5.43 3.65
N LEU A 22 0.93 4.19 3.83
CA LEU A 22 0.29 3.19 4.70
C LEU A 22 0.16 3.70 6.14
N TYR A 23 1.23 4.31 6.68
CA TYR A 23 1.23 4.89 8.01
C TYR A 23 0.17 6.00 8.14
N LEU A 24 0.11 6.92 7.17
CA LEU A 24 -0.84 8.03 7.17
C LEU A 24 -2.29 7.55 7.02
N LEU A 25 -2.54 6.54 6.17
CA LEU A 25 -3.85 5.91 6.01
C LEU A 25 -4.30 5.21 7.30
N GLY A 26 -3.41 4.49 7.97
CA GLY A 26 -3.66 3.89 9.28
C GLY A 26 -3.99 4.95 10.35
N LYS A 27 -3.29 6.09 10.36
CA LYS A 27 -3.62 7.23 11.25
C LYS A 27 -4.99 7.85 10.97
N LYS A 28 -5.48 7.77 9.72
CA LYS A 28 -6.85 8.15 9.36
C LYS A 28 -7.89 7.06 9.67
N GLY A 29 -7.46 5.92 10.17
CA GLY A 29 -8.30 4.79 10.56
C GLY A 29 -8.70 3.87 9.42
N CYS A 30 -7.95 3.88 8.30
CA CYS A 30 -8.09 2.87 7.25
C CYS A 30 -7.36 1.58 7.64
N GLU A 31 -7.77 0.47 7.03
CA GLU A 31 -7.06 -0.82 7.07
C GLU A 31 -6.16 -0.87 5.82
N ALA A 32 -4.93 -0.37 5.94
CA ALA A 32 -4.03 -0.23 4.80
C ALA A 32 -2.96 -1.33 4.77
N SER A 33 -2.74 -1.90 3.60
CA SER A 33 -1.62 -2.81 3.30
C SER A 33 -0.94 -2.38 1.99
N GLY A 34 0.29 -2.81 1.76
CA GLY A 34 1.02 -2.46 0.54
C GLY A 34 1.82 -3.58 -0.08
N ILE A 35 2.25 -3.35 -1.31
CA ILE A 35 3.21 -4.19 -2.04
C ILE A 35 4.41 -3.34 -2.43
N GLU A 36 5.62 -3.85 -2.21
CA GLU A 36 6.85 -3.17 -2.56
C GLU A 36 7.93 -4.17 -3.04
N PRO A 37 8.46 -4.04 -4.26
CA PRO A 37 9.48 -4.97 -4.76
C PRO A 37 10.84 -4.80 -4.05
N ASN A 38 11.15 -3.61 -3.53
CA ASN A 38 12.39 -3.36 -2.83
C ASN A 38 12.36 -3.82 -1.37
N ASN A 39 13.05 -4.92 -1.07
CA ASN A 39 13.22 -5.44 0.29
C ASN A 39 13.70 -4.40 1.31
N GLY A 40 14.59 -3.49 0.92
CA GLY A 40 15.13 -2.46 1.80
C GLY A 40 14.05 -1.47 2.25
N TYR A 41 13.21 -1.03 1.31
CA TYR A 41 12.07 -0.16 1.63
C TYR A 41 11.01 -0.88 2.45
N ALA A 42 10.66 -2.11 2.09
CA ALA A 42 9.68 -2.90 2.83
C ALA A 42 10.10 -3.17 4.29
N ASN A 43 11.37 -3.53 4.52
CA ASN A 43 11.91 -3.72 5.86
C ASN A 43 11.88 -2.42 6.65
N TYR A 44 12.33 -1.30 6.04
CA TYR A 44 12.27 0.01 6.67
C TYR A 44 10.84 0.38 7.08
N ALA A 45 9.87 0.23 6.18
CA ALA A 45 8.46 0.51 6.42
C ALA A 45 7.93 -0.28 7.63
N THR A 46 8.22 -1.58 7.65
CA THR A 46 7.78 -2.49 8.72
C THR A 46 8.41 -2.11 10.06
N GLU A 47 9.73 -1.89 10.09
CA GLU A 47 10.46 -1.58 11.33
C GLU A 47 10.12 -0.21 11.90
N GLN A 48 9.99 0.82 11.05
CA GLN A 48 9.77 2.19 11.50
C GLN A 48 8.30 2.52 11.75
N TYR A 49 7.40 1.97 10.93
CA TYR A 49 5.98 2.31 10.99
C TYR A 49 5.08 1.17 11.46
N GLY A 50 5.58 -0.08 11.50
CA GLY A 50 4.77 -1.24 11.87
C GLY A 50 3.61 -1.50 10.90
N VAL A 51 3.78 -1.12 9.63
CA VAL A 51 2.76 -1.28 8.58
C VAL A 51 2.84 -2.66 7.93
N ASP A 52 1.72 -3.10 7.37
CA ASP A 52 1.62 -4.37 6.64
C ASP A 52 2.08 -4.19 5.19
N ILE A 53 3.19 -4.82 4.83
CA ILE A 53 3.75 -4.72 3.48
C ILE A 53 4.23 -6.09 3.00
N GLN A 54 3.78 -6.48 1.82
CA GLN A 54 4.24 -7.66 1.11
C GLN A 54 5.41 -7.28 0.19
N VAL A 55 6.53 -8.01 0.30
CA VAL A 55 7.62 -7.88 -0.66
C VAL A 55 7.26 -8.61 -1.94
N GLY A 56 7.29 -7.91 -3.07
CA GLY A 56 7.06 -8.50 -4.38
C GLY A 56 6.57 -7.51 -5.42
N PHE A 57 6.25 -8.05 -6.59
CA PHE A 57 5.63 -7.31 -7.69
C PHE A 57 4.11 -7.41 -7.61
N ALA A 58 3.41 -6.42 -8.17
CA ALA A 58 1.95 -6.37 -8.15
C ALA A 58 1.33 -7.49 -9.00
N GLU A 59 2.04 -7.89 -10.05
CA GLU A 59 1.71 -8.93 -11.01
C GLU A 59 1.68 -10.33 -10.36
N ASP A 60 2.44 -10.52 -9.28
CA ASP A 60 2.52 -11.76 -8.52
C ASP A 60 1.61 -11.76 -7.28
N ALA A 61 0.90 -10.66 -7.03
CA ALA A 61 0.07 -10.54 -5.84
C ALA A 61 -1.23 -11.33 -5.97
N ASP A 62 -1.46 -12.24 -5.03
CA ASP A 62 -2.65 -13.08 -4.97
C ASP A 62 -3.59 -12.60 -3.86
N PHE A 63 -4.53 -11.74 -4.24
CA PHE A 63 -5.60 -11.30 -3.36
C PHE A 63 -6.95 -11.87 -3.79
N ASN A 64 -7.79 -12.17 -2.80
CA ASN A 64 -9.18 -12.54 -3.08
C ASN A 64 -9.89 -11.39 -3.83
N PRO A 65 -10.75 -11.70 -4.81
CA PRO A 65 -11.58 -10.69 -5.45
C PRO A 65 -12.41 -9.88 -4.44
N ASN A 66 -12.62 -8.59 -4.72
CA ASN A 66 -13.39 -7.66 -3.87
C ASN A 66 -12.85 -7.50 -2.43
N THR A 67 -11.52 -7.58 -2.25
CA THR A 67 -10.87 -7.38 -0.94
C THR A 67 -10.74 -5.90 -0.57
N PHE A 68 -10.43 -5.04 -1.53
CA PHE A 68 -10.10 -3.63 -1.30
C PHE A 68 -11.20 -2.70 -1.78
N ASP A 69 -11.46 -1.65 -1.01
CA ASP A 69 -12.36 -0.56 -1.38
C ASP A 69 -11.68 0.46 -2.31
N ALA A 70 -10.36 0.57 -2.20
CA ALA A 70 -9.53 1.42 -3.07
C ALA A 70 -8.14 0.81 -3.26
N ILE A 71 -7.54 1.07 -4.43
CA ILE A 71 -6.15 0.76 -4.73
C ILE A 71 -5.46 2.07 -5.12
N LEU A 72 -4.29 2.33 -4.53
CA LEU A 72 -3.44 3.46 -4.83
C LEU A 72 -2.24 3.01 -5.65
N LEU A 73 -1.89 3.81 -6.65
CA LEU A 73 -0.69 3.68 -7.46
C LEU A 73 -0.06 5.06 -7.52
N PHE A 74 0.80 5.38 -6.55
CA PHE A 74 1.45 6.67 -6.46
C PHE A 74 2.90 6.55 -6.93
N HIS A 75 3.24 7.23 -8.03
CA HIS A 75 4.55 7.12 -8.69
C HIS A 75 4.95 5.72 -9.17
N VAL A 76 3.99 4.81 -9.39
CA VAL A 76 4.27 3.42 -9.81
C VAL A 76 4.33 3.28 -11.32
N LEU A 77 3.37 3.90 -12.03
CA LEU A 77 3.15 3.62 -13.44
C LEU A 77 4.34 4.01 -14.31
N GLU A 78 5.13 5.01 -13.90
CA GLU A 78 6.37 5.41 -14.55
C GLU A 78 7.53 4.41 -14.41
N HIS A 79 7.41 3.44 -13.50
CA HIS A 79 8.41 2.41 -13.25
C HIS A 79 8.03 1.05 -13.82
N MET A 80 6.82 0.89 -14.35
CA MET A 80 6.40 -0.34 -15.00
C MET A 80 7.10 -0.48 -16.35
N GLU A 81 7.58 -1.69 -16.65
CA GLU A 81 8.08 -2.05 -17.97
C GLU A 81 6.91 -2.10 -18.98
N GLU A 82 7.20 -1.94 -20.27
CA GLU A 82 6.20 -2.02 -21.36
C GLU A 82 5.61 -3.43 -21.55
#